data_AF-A0A1M2V7F8-F1
#
_entry.id   AF-A0A1M2V7F8-F1
#
_cell.length_a   1.000
_cell.length_b   1.000
_cell.length_c   1.000
_cell.angle_alpha   90.00
_cell.angle_beta   90.00
_cell.angle_gamma   90.00
#
_symmetry.space_group_name_H-M   'P 1'
#
loop_
_entity.id
_entity.type
_entity.pdbx_description
1 polymer ?
#
loop_
_entity_poly.entity_id
_entity_poly.type
_entity_poly.pdbx_seq_one_letter_code
_entity_poly.pdbx_strand_id
1 'polypeptide(L)'
;MDYAFWLPLAVVLPVLLYFYVRANDAKLTRLPPEATAFSPRRWTVDDLERTAASPAIAGSSPSLFAPEELPPKTGRRYIVIGGAGFLGGWIVLHLIARGEDPRRIRIMDVRRPIRQDMLEGPATEVDFCQVDVANAAAVEAAFRKPWADGAAPGEPEPELTVFHTVAIIRFYERHPALQIYSDRVNVQGTRNVIDAARKVGAAALIYTSSGSVFVRRSRFWLWPWEREPAYFVQPIGDDDAQIPTRHEDFFSNYAVSKRKAEVLVRQAHGLSSGNGILRTGCIRPGNAIYGPGGDLLVAAYLLRKSNMTWIANSLQSFCYVENCSVAHLCYEQRLVENAHGSSSNPDIGGQAFAVCDAGPAPTYGEINRGLTYLSGGACTFQDLSPTAMLALAMLVEAYYLARHALLRAPAPFSALAKLVPALSGDIVFLQPSMWALTQVHLIFDDSRARASPALGGLGYSGRVTTLEGTCKVFAEHIRTGGRDQVRVIAGHDSPDLALALARAEKSVEEVMEKLGASLDKPRVAELQY
;
A
#
# COMPACT_ATOMS: atom_id res chain seq x y z
N MET A 1 -7.50 -20.04 -52.90
CA MET A 1 -6.70 -19.92 -51.66
C MET A 1 -6.29 -21.32 -51.27
N ASP A 2 -4.98 -21.56 -51.13
CA ASP A 2 -4.44 -22.90 -50.98
C ASP A 2 -4.61 -23.40 -49.53
N TYR A 3 -5.65 -24.19 -49.28
CA TYR A 3 -5.97 -24.73 -47.96
C TYR A 3 -4.81 -25.56 -47.39
N ALA A 4 -3.94 -26.11 -48.24
CA ALA A 4 -2.75 -26.86 -47.84
C ALA A 4 -1.69 -26.00 -47.12
N PHE A 5 -1.69 -24.67 -47.33
CA PHE A 5 -0.79 -23.74 -46.62
C PHE A 5 -1.36 -23.26 -45.29
N TRP A 6 -2.67 -23.04 -45.24
CA TRP A 6 -3.35 -22.51 -44.03
C TRP A 6 -3.55 -23.57 -42.95
N LEU A 7 -3.74 -24.85 -43.31
CA LEU A 7 -3.95 -25.93 -42.35
C LEU A 7 -2.72 -26.17 -41.43
N PRO A 8 -1.49 -26.29 -41.97
CA PRO A 8 -0.30 -26.42 -41.14
C PRO A 8 -0.08 -25.17 -40.28
N LEU A 9 -0.32 -23.96 -40.81
CA LEU A 9 -0.16 -22.72 -40.05
C LEU A 9 -1.14 -22.63 -38.86
N ALA A 10 -2.39 -23.07 -39.06
CA ALA A 10 -3.42 -23.11 -38.02
C ALA A 10 -3.11 -24.09 -36.88
N VAL A 11 -2.25 -25.09 -37.11
CA VAL A 11 -1.81 -26.05 -36.08
C VAL A 11 -0.45 -25.68 -35.49
N VAL A 12 0.50 -25.28 -36.33
CA VAL A 12 1.89 -24.99 -35.93
C VAL A 12 1.95 -23.72 -35.07
N LEU A 13 1.22 -22.65 -35.40
CA LEU A 13 1.28 -21.40 -34.63
C LEU A 13 0.77 -21.57 -33.19
N PRO A 14 -0.39 -22.19 -32.91
CA PRO A 14 -0.81 -22.45 -31.53
C PRO A 14 0.16 -23.34 -30.76
N VAL A 15 0.74 -24.34 -31.41
CA VAL A 15 1.74 -25.23 -30.78
C VAL A 15 3.02 -24.47 -30.43
N LEU A 16 3.54 -23.63 -31.35
CA LEU A 16 4.69 -22.78 -31.08
C LEU A 16 4.40 -21.76 -29.96
N LEU A 17 3.21 -21.16 -29.96
CA LEU A 17 2.78 -20.26 -28.90
C LEU A 17 2.70 -20.97 -27.54
N TYR A 18 2.15 -22.19 -27.50
CA TYR A 18 2.11 -23.01 -26.29
C TYR A 18 3.52 -23.28 -25.77
N PHE A 19 4.44 -23.72 -26.63
CA PHE A 19 5.84 -23.95 -26.22
C PHE A 19 6.53 -22.68 -25.75
N TYR A 20 6.29 -21.55 -26.42
CA TYR A 20 6.81 -20.26 -26.00
C TYR A 20 6.31 -19.87 -24.60
N VAL A 21 4.99 -19.96 -24.36
CA VAL A 21 4.37 -19.67 -23.07
C VAL A 21 4.96 -20.54 -21.98
N ARG A 22 5.07 -21.86 -22.20
CA ARG A 22 5.65 -22.79 -21.22
C ARG A 22 7.13 -22.50 -20.95
N ALA A 23 7.90 -22.18 -21.98
CA ALA A 23 9.32 -21.85 -21.84
C ALA A 23 9.53 -20.51 -21.10
N ASN A 24 8.71 -19.51 -21.38
CA ASN A 24 8.79 -18.22 -20.69
C ASN A 24 8.31 -18.33 -19.23
N ASP A 25 7.24 -19.08 -18.97
CA ASP A 25 6.77 -19.38 -17.61
C ASP A 25 7.86 -20.05 -16.76
N ALA A 26 8.58 -21.03 -17.34
CA ALA A 26 9.68 -21.68 -16.65
C ALA A 26 10.81 -20.70 -16.26
N LYS A 27 11.01 -19.62 -17.02
CA LYS A 27 11.98 -18.55 -16.69
C LYS A 27 11.43 -17.63 -15.60
N LEU A 28 10.18 -17.19 -15.74
CA LEU A 28 9.54 -16.24 -14.81
C LEU A 28 9.18 -16.84 -13.45
N THR A 29 8.94 -18.15 -13.38
CA THR A 29 8.63 -18.85 -12.12
C THR A 29 9.87 -19.39 -11.43
N ARG A 30 11.05 -19.24 -12.02
CA ARG A 30 12.29 -19.65 -11.39
C ARG A 30 12.63 -18.70 -10.25
N LEU A 31 12.99 -19.24 -9.08
CA LEU A 31 13.65 -18.48 -8.03
C LEU A 31 15.17 -18.44 -8.31
N PRO A 32 15.77 -17.29 -8.64
CA PRO A 32 17.20 -17.19 -8.91
C PRO A 32 18.05 -17.53 -7.68
N PRO A 33 19.27 -18.07 -7.85
CA PRO A 33 20.18 -18.31 -6.73
C PRO A 33 20.50 -17.05 -5.92
N GLU A 34 20.60 -15.89 -6.60
CA GLU A 34 20.79 -14.59 -5.95
C GLU A 34 19.64 -14.25 -5.00
N ALA A 35 18.39 -14.49 -5.40
CA ALA A 35 17.24 -14.30 -4.51
C ALA A 35 17.25 -15.32 -3.35
N THR A 36 17.61 -16.57 -3.62
CA THR A 36 17.66 -17.63 -2.58
C THR A 36 18.72 -17.32 -1.53
N ALA A 37 19.80 -16.62 -1.87
CA ALA A 37 20.84 -16.22 -0.92
C ALA A 37 20.30 -15.32 0.21
N PHE A 38 19.31 -14.48 -0.07
CA PHE A 38 18.66 -13.62 0.94
C PHE A 38 17.69 -14.38 1.85
N SER A 39 17.30 -15.59 1.48
CA SER A 39 16.31 -16.36 2.22
C SER A 39 16.58 -17.86 1.99
N PRO A 40 17.57 -18.42 2.71
CA PRO A 40 18.05 -19.78 2.44
C PRO A 40 17.11 -20.87 2.96
N ARG A 41 16.24 -20.55 3.92
CA ARG A 41 15.29 -21.49 4.53
C ARG A 41 13.85 -21.09 4.17
N ARG A 42 13.07 -22.07 3.71
CA ARG A 42 11.62 -21.93 3.50
C ARG A 42 10.85 -22.28 4.77
N TRP A 43 9.64 -21.74 4.92
CA TRP A 43 8.72 -22.10 6.00
C TRP A 43 8.37 -23.58 5.98
N THR A 44 8.36 -24.21 7.15
CA THR A 44 7.84 -25.57 7.35
C THR A 44 6.46 -25.52 8.03
N VAL A 45 5.77 -26.67 8.04
CA VAL A 45 4.52 -26.82 8.81
C VAL A 45 4.78 -26.63 10.30
N ASP A 46 5.86 -27.20 10.84
CA ASP A 46 6.25 -27.03 12.25
C ASP A 46 6.50 -25.56 12.62
N ASP A 47 7.05 -24.76 11.70
CA ASP A 47 7.25 -23.31 11.91
C ASP A 47 5.89 -22.59 12.03
N LEU A 48 4.92 -22.93 11.17
CA LEU A 48 3.56 -22.40 11.19
C LEU A 48 2.82 -22.78 12.48
N GLU A 49 2.82 -24.07 12.84
CA GLU A 49 2.12 -24.56 14.04
C GLU A 49 2.65 -23.92 15.32
N ARG A 50 3.98 -23.87 15.47
CA ARG A 50 4.63 -23.25 16.62
C ARG A 50 4.30 -21.76 16.71
N THR A 51 4.31 -21.06 15.59
CA THR A 51 4.01 -19.61 15.56
C THR A 51 2.54 -19.35 15.88
N ALA A 52 1.63 -20.10 15.27
CA ALA A 52 0.19 -19.98 15.51
C ALA A 52 -0.19 -20.32 16.97
N ALA A 53 0.50 -21.29 17.58
CA ALA A 53 0.29 -21.67 18.98
C ALA A 53 0.99 -20.74 19.98
N SER A 54 1.81 -19.79 19.52
CA SER A 54 2.52 -18.89 20.43
C SER A 54 1.53 -17.99 21.20
N PRO A 55 1.81 -17.65 22.48
CA PRO A 55 0.90 -16.83 23.29
C PRO A 55 0.57 -15.46 22.68
N ALA A 56 1.50 -14.87 21.93
CA ALA A 56 1.29 -13.59 21.25
C ALA A 56 0.22 -13.67 20.15
N ILE A 57 0.14 -14.80 19.44
CA ILE A 57 -0.84 -15.00 18.36
C ILE A 57 -2.15 -15.56 18.90
N ALA A 58 -2.08 -16.56 19.78
CA ALA A 58 -3.24 -17.23 20.36
C ALA A 58 -3.97 -16.36 21.40
N GLY A 59 -3.31 -15.33 21.94
CA GLY A 59 -3.88 -14.40 22.90
C GLY A 59 -5.03 -13.56 22.36
N SER A 60 -5.70 -12.83 23.25
CA SER A 60 -6.81 -11.92 22.92
C SER A 60 -6.37 -10.51 22.53
N SER A 61 -5.10 -10.15 22.74
CA SER A 61 -4.60 -8.81 22.42
C SER A 61 -4.75 -8.54 20.91
N PRO A 62 -5.38 -7.44 20.49
CA PRO A 62 -5.51 -7.10 19.08
C PRO A 62 -4.15 -6.70 18.46
N SER A 63 -3.29 -6.04 19.24
CA SER A 63 -1.95 -5.62 18.83
C SER A 63 -0.91 -6.67 19.19
N LEU A 64 0.11 -6.81 18.34
CA LEU A 64 1.31 -7.58 18.64
C LEU A 64 2.31 -6.81 19.49
N PHE A 65 2.21 -5.48 19.59
CA PHE A 65 3.10 -4.64 20.38
C PHE A 65 2.51 -4.33 21.75
N ALA A 66 3.29 -4.53 22.81
CA ALA A 66 2.91 -4.03 24.11
C ALA A 66 3.13 -2.51 24.20
N PRO A 67 2.37 -1.76 25.03
CA PRO A 67 2.55 -0.33 25.21
C PRO A 67 3.98 0.10 25.54
N GLU A 68 4.72 -0.73 26.29
CA GLU A 68 6.10 -0.48 26.71
C GLU A 68 7.11 -0.60 25.55
N GLU A 69 6.73 -1.25 24.45
CA GLU A 69 7.54 -1.35 23.23
C GLU A 69 7.34 -0.15 22.30
N LEU A 70 6.33 0.67 22.56
CA LEU A 70 6.08 1.89 21.81
C LEU A 70 6.99 3.01 22.33
N PRO A 71 7.38 3.99 21.49
CA PRO A 71 8.07 5.18 21.96
C PRO A 71 7.27 5.89 23.06
N PRO A 72 7.94 6.60 24.00
CA PRO A 72 7.27 7.20 25.15
C PRO A 72 6.21 8.22 24.73
N LYS A 73 5.23 8.43 25.61
CA LYS A 73 4.25 9.51 25.50
C LYS A 73 4.95 10.86 25.38
N THR A 74 4.51 11.70 24.45
CA THR A 74 5.04 13.04 24.23
C THR A 74 4.08 14.15 24.68
N GLY A 75 2.78 13.86 24.81
CA GLY A 75 1.76 14.83 25.23
C GLY A 75 1.39 15.86 24.16
N ARG A 76 1.82 15.65 22.92
CA ARG A 76 1.61 16.54 21.77
C ARG A 76 0.18 16.48 21.23
N ARG A 77 -0.14 17.37 20.31
CA ARG A 77 -1.30 17.25 19.42
C ARG A 77 -0.93 16.51 18.15
N TYR A 78 -1.87 15.76 17.59
CA TYR A 78 -1.65 14.89 16.44
C TYR A 78 -2.71 15.08 15.38
N ILE A 79 -2.27 15.34 14.15
CA ILE A 79 -3.12 15.18 12.97
C ILE A 79 -2.66 13.95 12.21
N VAL A 80 -3.52 12.94 12.11
CA VAL A 80 -3.29 11.73 11.32
C VAL A 80 -4.12 11.81 10.04
N ILE A 81 -3.47 12.22 8.96
CA ILE A 81 -4.09 12.35 7.64
C ILE A 81 -4.08 10.97 6.98
N GLY A 82 -5.26 10.47 6.63
CA GLY A 82 -5.45 9.06 6.25
C GLY A 82 -5.68 8.16 7.47
N GLY A 83 -5.99 8.76 8.64
CA GLY A 83 -6.16 8.08 9.91
C GLY A 83 -7.36 7.13 9.98
N ALA A 84 -8.32 7.23 9.06
CA ALA A 84 -9.40 6.24 8.93
C ALA A 84 -9.01 5.04 8.04
N GLY A 85 -7.86 5.14 7.35
CA GLY A 85 -7.31 4.08 6.52
C GLY A 85 -6.53 3.02 7.30
N PHE A 86 -5.93 2.09 6.55
CA PHE A 86 -5.27 0.91 7.11
C PHE A 86 -4.09 1.23 8.05
N LEU A 87 -3.03 1.87 7.53
CA LEU A 87 -1.87 2.27 8.33
C LEU A 87 -2.21 3.39 9.32
N GLY A 88 -2.93 4.42 8.86
CA GLY A 88 -3.27 5.57 9.70
C GLY A 88 -4.07 5.20 10.93
N GLY A 89 -5.01 4.24 10.82
CA GLY A 89 -5.74 3.71 11.97
C GLY A 89 -4.82 3.06 12.99
N TRP A 90 -3.84 2.26 12.55
CA TRP A 90 -2.83 1.69 13.45
C TRP A 90 -1.91 2.73 14.10
N ILE A 91 -1.63 3.85 13.42
CA ILE A 91 -0.91 4.98 14.04
C ILE A 91 -1.77 5.59 15.16
N VAL A 92 -3.06 5.83 14.93
CA VAL A 92 -3.99 6.33 15.96
C VAL A 92 -4.05 5.37 17.16
N LEU A 93 -4.23 4.07 16.91
CA LEU A 93 -4.30 3.06 17.96
C LEU A 93 -3.01 3.00 18.77
N HIS A 94 -1.83 3.07 18.14
CA HIS A 94 -0.56 3.09 18.86
C HIS A 94 -0.32 4.41 19.63
N LEU A 95 -0.78 5.55 19.11
CA LEU A 95 -0.73 6.82 19.87
C LEU A 95 -1.54 6.70 21.17
N ILE A 96 -2.76 6.16 21.09
CA ILE A 96 -3.60 5.90 22.26
C ILE A 96 -2.93 4.88 23.19
N ALA A 97 -2.41 3.78 22.63
CA ALA A 97 -1.79 2.70 23.41
C ALA A 97 -0.55 3.16 24.19
N ARG A 98 0.27 4.06 23.63
CA ARG A 98 1.41 4.67 24.36
C ARG A 98 0.99 5.74 25.38
N GLY A 99 -0.32 5.99 25.53
CA GLY A 99 -0.89 6.86 26.55
C GLY A 99 -1.19 8.30 26.13
N GLU A 100 -1.21 8.62 24.83
CA GLU A 100 -1.66 9.94 24.38
C GLU A 100 -3.15 10.17 24.68
N ASP A 101 -3.51 11.42 24.94
CA ASP A 101 -4.93 11.79 25.13
C ASP A 101 -5.64 11.73 23.76
N PRO A 102 -6.68 10.88 23.57
CA PRO A 102 -7.43 10.80 22.32
C PRO A 102 -7.98 12.15 21.85
N ARG A 103 -8.30 13.07 22.77
CA ARG A 103 -8.83 14.41 22.44
C ARG A 103 -7.78 15.33 21.81
N ARG A 104 -6.51 14.96 21.90
CA ARG A 104 -5.37 15.59 21.22
C ARG A 104 -5.05 14.93 19.88
N ILE A 105 -5.83 13.94 19.45
CA ILE A 105 -5.69 13.28 18.15
C ILE A 105 -6.85 13.72 17.26
N ARG A 106 -6.52 14.07 16.01
CA ARG A 106 -7.47 14.39 14.95
C ARG A 106 -7.19 13.55 13.71
N ILE A 107 -8.20 12.85 13.24
CA ILE A 107 -8.19 12.14 11.97
C ILE A 107 -8.68 13.09 10.87
N MET A 108 -7.94 13.16 9.77
CA MET A 108 -8.36 13.79 8.53
C MET A 108 -8.44 12.74 7.43
N ASP A 109 -9.62 12.48 6.88
CA ASP A 109 -9.79 11.47 5.84
C ASP A 109 -11.03 11.78 4.99
N VAL A 110 -11.12 11.23 3.78
CA VAL A 110 -12.29 11.36 2.92
C VAL A 110 -13.48 10.54 3.43
N ARG A 111 -13.22 9.54 4.28
CA ARG A 111 -14.24 8.66 4.88
C ARG A 111 -14.04 8.53 6.39
N ARG A 112 -15.13 8.31 7.12
CA ARG A 112 -15.06 8.01 8.57
C ARG A 112 -14.38 6.66 8.81
N PRO A 113 -13.73 6.46 9.96
CA PRO A 113 -13.27 5.14 10.38
C PRO A 113 -14.44 4.14 10.36
N ILE A 114 -14.17 2.94 9.85
CA ILE A 114 -15.14 1.84 9.81
C ILE A 114 -14.66 0.62 10.59
N ARG A 115 -13.38 0.60 11.02
CA ARG A 115 -12.80 -0.50 11.80
C ARG A 115 -13.37 -0.51 13.20
N GLN A 116 -13.75 -1.68 13.68
CA GLN A 116 -14.42 -1.82 14.97
C GLN A 116 -13.57 -1.29 16.13
N ASP A 117 -12.26 -1.57 16.10
CA ASP A 117 -11.27 -1.06 17.06
C ASP A 117 -11.11 0.48 17.05
N MET A 118 -11.55 1.14 15.98
CA MET A 118 -11.60 2.61 15.87
C MET A 118 -12.97 3.19 16.25
N LEU A 119 -13.96 2.34 16.54
CA LEU A 119 -15.34 2.71 16.86
C LEU A 119 -15.72 2.39 18.31
N GLU A 120 -14.76 1.90 19.10
CA GLU A 120 -14.96 1.53 20.50
C GLU A 120 -13.83 2.06 21.39
N GLY A 121 -14.07 2.07 22.70
CA GLY A 121 -13.09 2.52 23.68
C GLY A 121 -12.61 3.98 23.47
N PRO A 122 -11.35 4.29 23.85
CA PRO A 122 -10.81 5.65 23.76
C PRO A 122 -10.74 6.20 22.33
N ALA A 123 -10.72 5.36 21.30
CA ALA A 123 -10.70 5.79 19.91
C ALA A 123 -11.95 6.60 19.52
N THR A 124 -13.07 6.40 20.22
CA THR A 124 -14.31 7.17 20.00
C THR A 124 -14.20 8.65 20.37
N GLU A 125 -13.21 9.02 21.17
CA GLU A 125 -12.94 10.41 21.59
C GLU A 125 -12.02 11.15 20.61
N VAL A 126 -11.47 10.45 19.61
CA VAL A 126 -10.60 11.03 18.58
C VAL A 126 -11.43 11.92 17.65
N ASP A 127 -10.98 13.15 17.44
CA ASP A 127 -11.68 14.08 16.56
C ASP A 127 -11.59 13.64 15.09
N PHE A 128 -12.63 13.91 14.30
CA PHE A 128 -12.68 13.57 12.89
C PHE A 128 -13.04 14.77 12.02
N CYS A 129 -12.30 14.96 10.93
CA CYS A 129 -12.58 15.93 9.88
C CYS A 129 -12.65 15.23 8.52
N GLN A 130 -13.79 15.33 7.84
CA GLN A 130 -13.92 14.81 6.49
C GLN A 130 -13.23 15.75 5.49
N VAL A 131 -12.12 15.32 4.89
CA VAL A 131 -11.29 16.17 4.05
C VAL A 131 -10.71 15.40 2.88
N ASP A 132 -10.87 15.95 1.67
CA ASP A 132 -10.05 15.59 0.51
C ASP A 132 -8.79 16.45 0.50
N VAL A 133 -7.62 15.82 0.60
CA VAL A 133 -6.33 16.51 0.61
C VAL A 133 -6.07 17.31 -0.67
N ALA A 134 -6.71 16.97 -1.80
CA ALA A 134 -6.60 17.74 -3.03
C ALA A 134 -7.29 19.12 -2.92
N ASN A 135 -8.19 19.34 -1.95
CA ASN A 135 -8.84 20.61 -1.69
C ASN A 135 -8.08 21.41 -0.62
N ALA A 136 -7.23 22.35 -1.06
CA ALA A 136 -6.38 23.15 -0.19
C ALA A 136 -7.16 23.91 0.91
N ALA A 137 -8.33 24.47 0.58
CA ALA A 137 -9.13 25.22 1.54
C ALA A 137 -9.72 24.32 2.62
N ALA A 138 -10.17 23.11 2.26
CA ALA A 138 -10.67 22.13 3.21
C ALA A 138 -9.56 21.61 4.14
N VAL A 139 -8.36 21.38 3.60
CA VAL A 139 -7.18 21.03 4.40
C VAL A 139 -6.87 22.13 5.42
N GLU A 140 -6.76 23.38 4.96
CA GLU A 140 -6.47 24.50 5.86
C GLU A 140 -7.53 24.68 6.95
N ALA A 141 -8.81 24.56 6.61
CA ALA A 141 -9.90 24.65 7.58
C ALA A 141 -9.82 23.55 8.66
N ALA A 142 -9.48 22.32 8.28
CA ALA A 142 -9.34 21.21 9.24
C ALA A 142 -8.10 21.34 10.14
N PHE A 143 -7.00 21.88 9.62
CA PHE A 143 -5.82 22.21 10.42
C PHE A 143 -6.10 23.32 11.44
N ARG A 144 -6.92 24.32 11.08
CA ARG A 144 -7.31 25.44 11.97
C ARG A 144 -8.46 25.12 12.92
N LYS A 145 -9.12 23.97 12.79
CA LYS A 145 -10.24 23.60 13.65
C LYS A 145 -9.78 23.62 15.13
N PRO A 146 -10.49 24.31 16.03
CA PRO A 146 -10.13 24.37 17.45
C PRO A 146 -10.00 22.98 18.06
N TRP A 147 -9.04 22.81 18.98
CA TRP A 147 -8.87 21.56 19.72
C TRP A 147 -9.82 21.51 20.92
N ALA A 148 -10.28 20.30 21.27
CA ALA A 148 -11.18 20.10 22.40
C ALA A 148 -10.45 20.19 23.75
N ASP A 149 -9.13 20.05 23.76
CA ASP A 149 -8.32 20.27 24.95
C ASP A 149 -8.16 21.78 25.17
N GLY A 150 -8.97 22.33 26.07
CA GLY A 150 -8.70 23.66 26.60
C GLY A 150 -7.36 23.61 27.32
N ALA A 151 -6.31 24.19 26.73
CA ALA A 151 -5.06 24.39 27.44
C ALA A 151 -5.37 25.16 28.74
N ALA A 152 -4.82 24.70 29.86
CA ALA A 152 -5.00 25.41 31.12
C ALA A 152 -4.49 26.85 30.98
N PRO A 153 -5.18 27.87 31.51
CA PRO A 153 -4.73 29.25 31.40
C PRO A 153 -3.28 29.40 31.89
N GLY A 154 -2.35 29.75 31.00
CA GLY A 154 -0.93 29.96 31.31
C GLY A 154 0.03 28.84 30.91
N GLU A 155 -0.45 27.69 30.41
CA GLU A 155 0.43 26.66 29.82
C GLU A 155 0.66 26.90 28.32
N PRO A 156 1.89 26.70 27.80
CA PRO A 156 2.15 26.78 26.38
C PRO A 156 1.32 25.72 25.63
N GLU A 157 0.77 26.08 24.48
CA GLU A 157 0.01 25.13 23.67
C GLU A 157 0.87 23.92 23.29
N PRO A 158 0.35 22.68 23.39
CA PRO A 158 1.08 21.51 22.96
C PRO A 158 1.49 21.62 21.49
N GLU A 159 2.75 21.29 21.19
CA GLU A 159 3.23 21.26 19.82
C GLU A 159 2.47 20.22 18.97
N LEU A 160 2.39 20.48 17.66
CA LEU A 160 1.67 19.64 16.72
C LEU A 160 2.61 18.73 15.90
N THR A 161 2.31 17.44 15.90
CA THR A 161 2.87 16.42 15.01
C THR A 161 1.85 16.04 13.93
N VAL A 162 2.28 15.96 12.67
CA VAL A 162 1.46 15.49 11.55
C VAL A 162 1.98 14.16 11.05
N PHE A 163 1.12 13.13 11.02
CA PHE A 163 1.36 11.88 10.30
C PHE A 163 0.56 11.92 8.99
N HIS A 164 1.27 11.96 7.85
CA HIS A 164 0.65 12.01 6.53
C HIS A 164 0.75 10.65 5.83
N THR A 165 -0.31 9.85 5.93
CA THR A 165 -0.37 8.50 5.37
C THR A 165 -1.28 8.39 4.14
N VAL A 166 -1.87 9.50 3.68
CA VAL A 166 -2.77 9.49 2.50
C VAL A 166 -1.99 9.23 1.23
N ALA A 167 -2.53 8.31 0.43
CA ALA A 167 -2.21 8.19 -0.98
C ALA A 167 -3.38 7.59 -1.76
N ILE A 168 -3.52 7.97 -3.03
CA ILE A 168 -4.22 7.16 -4.02
C ILE A 168 -3.23 6.14 -4.58
N ILE A 169 -3.57 4.85 -4.49
CA ILE A 169 -2.68 3.75 -4.88
C ILE A 169 -3.10 3.21 -6.25
N ARG A 170 -2.56 3.80 -7.32
CA ARG A 170 -2.79 3.37 -8.72
C ARG A 170 -1.57 2.62 -9.25
N PHE A 171 -1.22 1.52 -8.59
CA PHE A 171 -0.03 0.71 -8.92
C PHE A 171 -0.12 0.03 -10.30
N TYR A 172 -1.33 -0.13 -10.83
CA TYR A 172 -1.60 -0.82 -12.08
C TYR A 172 -1.35 0.04 -13.32
N GLU A 173 -1.23 1.36 -13.17
CA GLU A 173 -0.98 2.28 -14.29
C GLU A 173 0.50 2.61 -14.41
N ARG A 174 1.03 2.58 -15.63
CA ARG A 174 2.41 3.00 -15.94
C ARG A 174 2.51 4.05 -17.05
N HIS A 175 1.42 4.32 -17.77
CA HIS A 175 1.45 5.24 -18.90
C HIS A 175 1.47 6.70 -18.41
N PRO A 176 2.39 7.56 -18.89
CA PRO A 176 2.54 8.94 -18.39
C PRO A 176 1.27 9.81 -18.51
N ALA A 177 0.43 9.57 -19.54
CA ALA A 177 -0.84 10.30 -19.71
C ALA A 177 -1.80 10.14 -18.51
N LEU A 178 -1.65 9.08 -17.72
CA LEU A 178 -2.46 8.79 -16.54
C LEU A 178 -1.83 9.33 -15.24
N GLN A 179 -0.60 9.87 -15.28
CA GLN A 179 0.13 10.30 -14.09
C GLN A 179 -0.62 11.36 -13.27
N ILE A 180 -1.36 12.23 -13.96
CA ILE A 180 -2.12 13.32 -13.35
C ILE A 180 -3.09 12.84 -12.25
N TYR A 181 -3.65 11.64 -12.41
CA TYR A 181 -4.59 11.08 -11.45
C TYR A 181 -3.92 10.68 -10.14
N SER A 182 -2.68 10.17 -10.21
CA SER A 182 -1.87 9.93 -9.02
C SER A 182 -1.35 11.25 -8.43
N ASP A 183 -0.89 12.17 -9.27
CA ASP A 183 -0.30 13.44 -8.82
C ASP A 183 -1.31 14.36 -8.11
N ARG A 184 -2.59 14.36 -8.51
CA ARG A 184 -3.65 15.16 -7.88
C ARG A 184 -3.74 14.93 -6.37
N VAL A 185 -3.72 13.68 -5.94
CA VAL A 185 -3.81 13.35 -4.51
C VAL A 185 -2.42 13.27 -3.88
N ASN A 186 -1.50 12.51 -4.48
CA ASN A 186 -0.24 12.19 -3.84
C ASN A 186 0.73 13.37 -3.83
N VAL A 187 0.75 14.20 -4.88
CA VAL A 187 1.68 15.33 -4.99
C VAL A 187 1.00 16.62 -4.55
N GLN A 188 -0.10 17.01 -5.22
CA GLN A 188 -0.78 18.26 -4.89
C GLN A 188 -1.40 18.21 -3.49
N GLY A 189 -2.00 17.09 -3.10
CA GLY A 189 -2.49 16.92 -1.73
C GLY A 189 -1.38 17.02 -0.68
N THR A 190 -0.20 16.43 -0.94
CA THR A 190 0.95 16.57 -0.04
C THR A 190 1.44 18.01 0.07
N ARG A 191 1.47 18.79 -1.03
CA ARG A 191 1.78 20.22 -0.97
C ARG A 191 0.81 20.98 -0.08
N ASN A 192 -0.49 20.76 -0.27
CA ASN A 192 -1.54 21.39 0.54
C ASN A 192 -1.35 21.09 2.04
N VAL A 193 -0.97 19.85 2.38
CA VAL A 193 -0.68 19.42 3.76
C VAL A 193 0.55 20.15 4.31
N ILE A 194 1.65 20.19 3.56
CA ILE A 194 2.87 20.91 3.98
C ILE A 194 2.55 22.39 4.24
N ASP A 195 1.84 23.03 3.32
CA ASP A 195 1.49 24.45 3.43
C ASP A 195 0.58 24.70 4.65
N ALA A 196 -0.45 23.88 4.87
CA ALA A 196 -1.34 24.01 6.02
C ALA A 196 -0.60 23.76 7.35
N ALA A 197 0.23 22.71 7.41
CA ALA A 197 1.05 22.39 8.58
C ALA A 197 1.97 23.56 8.97
N ARG A 198 2.63 24.18 7.97
CA ARG A 198 3.48 25.36 8.20
C ARG A 198 2.69 26.57 8.68
N LYS A 199 1.50 26.82 8.12
CA LYS A 199 0.66 27.96 8.50
C LYS A 199 0.20 27.89 9.97
N VAL A 200 -0.08 26.69 10.49
CA VAL A 200 -0.53 26.52 11.89
C VAL A 200 0.63 26.27 12.87
N GLY A 201 1.88 26.27 12.40
CA GLY A 201 3.04 26.07 13.27
C GLY A 201 3.28 24.62 13.70
N ALA A 202 2.98 23.64 12.84
CA ALA A 202 3.34 22.25 13.10
C ALA A 202 4.86 22.09 13.28
N ALA A 203 5.28 21.36 14.30
CA ALA A 203 6.68 21.16 14.63
C ALA A 203 7.28 19.95 13.91
N ALA A 204 6.47 18.91 13.66
CA ALA A 204 6.91 17.70 12.96
C ALA A 204 5.92 17.24 11.90
N LEU A 205 6.42 16.73 10.76
CA LEU A 205 5.62 16.07 9.73
C LEU A 205 6.33 14.80 9.25
N ILE A 206 5.71 13.65 9.51
CA ILE A 206 6.20 12.34 9.07
C ILE A 206 5.32 11.85 7.93
N TYR A 207 5.93 11.59 6.79
CA TYR A 207 5.26 11.13 5.58
C TYR A 207 5.47 9.64 5.36
N THR A 208 4.40 8.90 5.11
CA THR A 208 4.53 7.54 4.58
C THR A 208 4.85 7.65 3.09
N SER A 209 6.10 7.45 2.70
CA SER A 209 6.50 7.20 1.32
C SER A 209 6.22 5.74 0.93
N SER A 210 7.01 5.13 0.06
CA SER A 210 6.88 3.72 -0.28
C SER A 210 8.24 3.16 -0.67
N GLY A 211 8.55 1.94 -0.24
CA GLY A 211 9.69 1.20 -0.74
C GLY A 211 9.64 0.97 -2.26
N SER A 212 8.42 1.02 -2.84
CA SER A 212 8.20 0.86 -4.26
C SER A 212 8.77 1.99 -5.14
N VAL A 213 9.23 3.11 -4.54
CA VAL A 213 9.93 4.18 -5.28
C VAL A 213 11.24 3.71 -5.91
N PHE A 214 11.83 2.63 -5.40
CA PHE A 214 13.04 2.02 -5.94
C PHE A 214 12.79 0.99 -7.04
N VAL A 215 11.55 0.48 -7.14
CA VAL A 215 11.25 -0.68 -7.98
C VAL A 215 11.37 -0.29 -9.45
N ARG A 216 12.32 -0.95 -10.11
CA ARG A 216 12.60 -0.80 -11.53
C ARG A 216 11.72 -1.71 -12.35
N ARG A 217 11.17 -1.17 -13.43
CA ARG A 217 10.43 -2.01 -14.38
C ARG A 217 11.36 -2.97 -15.13
N SER A 218 10.78 -4.06 -15.61
CA SER A 218 11.45 -5.01 -16.49
C SER A 218 10.58 -5.45 -17.67
N ARG A 219 11.17 -6.21 -18.59
CA ARG A 219 10.48 -6.89 -19.69
C ARG A 219 10.31 -8.37 -19.34
N PHE A 220 9.08 -8.84 -19.40
CA PHE A 220 8.70 -10.21 -19.04
C PHE A 220 8.36 -11.09 -20.25
N TRP A 221 8.35 -10.52 -21.45
CA TRP A 221 8.33 -11.26 -22.72
C TRP A 221 9.75 -11.61 -23.14
N LEU A 222 10.30 -12.70 -22.62
CA LEU A 222 11.71 -13.04 -22.85
C LEU A 222 11.91 -13.72 -24.20
N TRP A 223 13.06 -13.47 -24.82
CA TRP A 223 13.51 -14.22 -25.98
C TRP A 223 13.97 -15.63 -25.58
N PRO A 224 13.98 -16.61 -26.51
CA PRO A 224 14.41 -17.98 -26.21
C PRO A 224 15.79 -18.07 -25.56
N TRP A 225 16.75 -17.22 -25.95
CA TRP A 225 18.12 -17.19 -25.43
C TRP A 225 18.30 -16.43 -24.11
N GLU A 226 17.29 -15.67 -23.65
CA GLU A 226 17.36 -14.97 -22.37
C GLU A 226 17.02 -15.91 -21.21
N ARG A 227 17.75 -15.79 -20.10
CA ARG A 227 17.55 -16.65 -18.94
C ARG A 227 16.51 -16.11 -17.96
N GLU A 228 16.50 -14.80 -17.76
CA GLU A 228 15.67 -14.09 -16.78
C GLU A 228 15.49 -12.62 -17.18
N PRO A 229 14.49 -11.91 -16.62
CA PRO A 229 14.31 -10.48 -16.85
C PRO A 229 15.50 -9.65 -16.34
N ALA A 230 15.72 -8.48 -16.91
CA ALA A 230 16.61 -7.49 -16.28
C ALA A 230 16.04 -7.05 -14.92
N TYR A 231 16.88 -6.75 -13.93
CA TYR A 231 16.41 -6.36 -12.58
C TYR A 231 15.42 -7.37 -11.97
N PHE A 232 15.63 -8.67 -12.21
CA PHE A 232 14.73 -9.71 -11.67
C PHE A 232 14.85 -9.83 -10.15
N VAL A 233 16.07 -9.67 -9.61
CA VAL A 233 16.33 -9.50 -8.18
C VAL A 233 16.71 -8.04 -7.94
N GLN A 234 16.06 -7.40 -6.97
CA GLN A 234 16.28 -6.00 -6.63
C GLN A 234 16.48 -5.85 -5.13
N PRO A 235 17.74 -5.80 -4.67
CA PRO A 235 18.08 -5.33 -3.33
C PRO A 235 17.79 -3.82 -3.26
N ILE A 236 16.89 -3.44 -2.35
CA ILE A 236 16.43 -2.06 -2.16
C ILE A 236 16.93 -1.60 -0.79
N GLY A 237 17.81 -0.60 -0.81
CA GLY A 237 18.24 0.07 0.41
C GLY A 237 17.66 1.48 0.51
N ASP A 238 18.41 2.35 1.19
CA ASP A 238 18.05 3.75 1.39
C ASP A 238 18.78 4.72 0.44
N ASP A 239 19.65 4.20 -0.44
CA ASP A 239 20.47 5.00 -1.35
C ASP A 239 19.64 5.56 -2.51
N ASP A 240 19.36 6.85 -2.47
CA ASP A 240 18.63 7.58 -3.51
C ASP A 240 19.22 7.42 -4.92
N ALA A 241 20.50 7.04 -5.09
CA ALA A 241 21.10 6.74 -6.39
C ALA A 241 20.49 5.51 -7.08
N GLN A 242 19.87 4.60 -6.31
CA GLN A 242 19.16 3.44 -6.84
C GLN A 242 17.79 3.81 -7.45
N ILE A 243 17.21 4.94 -7.05
CA ILE A 243 15.88 5.39 -7.48
C ILE A 243 15.90 5.69 -8.99
N PRO A 244 14.93 5.18 -9.77
CA PRO A 244 14.81 5.51 -11.18
C PRO A 244 14.67 7.03 -11.41
N THR A 245 15.27 7.55 -12.47
CA THR A 245 15.20 8.99 -12.80
C THR A 245 14.20 9.30 -13.91
N ARG A 246 14.01 8.38 -14.85
CA ARG A 246 13.06 8.51 -15.95
C ARG A 246 11.73 7.86 -15.57
N HIS A 247 10.62 8.49 -15.96
CA HIS A 247 9.26 8.01 -15.66
C HIS A 247 9.08 6.55 -16.08
N GLU A 248 9.53 6.25 -17.29
CA GLU A 248 9.42 4.93 -17.88
C GLU A 248 10.20 3.87 -17.12
N ASP A 249 11.25 4.20 -16.35
CA ASP A 249 12.03 3.21 -15.60
C ASP A 249 11.35 2.81 -14.28
N PHE A 250 10.40 3.60 -13.79
CA PHE A 250 9.56 3.21 -12.66
C PHE A 250 8.58 2.10 -13.06
N PHE A 251 8.25 1.24 -12.10
CA PHE A 251 7.24 0.21 -12.34
C PHE A 251 5.84 0.80 -12.61
N SER A 252 5.46 1.89 -11.93
CA SER A 252 4.13 2.51 -12.01
C SER A 252 4.13 4.02 -11.79
N ASN A 253 3.02 4.66 -12.19
CA ASN A 253 2.71 6.06 -11.93
C ASN A 253 2.59 6.36 -10.42
N TYR A 254 2.16 5.38 -9.64
CA TYR A 254 2.12 5.47 -8.18
C TYR A 254 3.53 5.74 -7.62
N ALA A 255 4.52 4.96 -8.03
CA ALA A 255 5.92 5.13 -7.59
C ALA A 255 6.46 6.54 -7.89
N VAL A 256 6.21 7.01 -9.12
CA VAL A 256 6.58 8.37 -9.56
C VAL A 256 5.96 9.42 -8.65
N SER A 257 4.65 9.30 -8.38
CA SER A 257 3.93 10.27 -7.54
C SER A 257 4.42 10.26 -6.08
N LYS A 258 4.72 9.08 -5.52
CA LYS A 258 5.26 8.93 -4.16
C LYS A 258 6.66 9.51 -4.05
N ARG A 259 7.52 9.32 -5.07
CA ARG A 259 8.83 9.95 -5.10
C ARG A 259 8.73 11.48 -5.19
N LYS A 260 7.87 12.02 -6.06
CA LYS A 260 7.63 13.47 -6.15
C LYS A 260 7.18 14.05 -4.80
N ALA A 261 6.25 13.38 -4.12
CA ALA A 261 5.76 13.79 -2.81
C ALA A 261 6.82 13.70 -1.71
N GLU A 262 7.61 12.63 -1.69
CA GLU A 262 8.72 12.45 -0.74
C GLU A 262 9.75 13.58 -0.87
N VAL A 263 10.14 13.94 -2.11
CA VAL A 263 11.06 15.06 -2.35
C VAL A 263 10.52 16.36 -1.76
N LEU A 264 9.22 16.65 -1.94
CA LEU A 264 8.59 17.85 -1.38
C LEU A 264 8.63 17.87 0.15
N VAL A 265 8.32 16.74 0.80
CA VAL A 265 8.35 16.63 2.28
C VAL A 265 9.76 16.81 2.80
N ARG A 266 10.75 16.19 2.17
CA ARG A 266 12.15 16.28 2.58
C ARG A 266 12.70 17.70 2.39
N GLN A 267 12.35 18.37 1.29
CA GLN A 267 12.70 19.78 1.05
C GLN A 267 12.00 20.74 2.02
N ALA A 268 10.89 20.33 2.63
CA ALA A 268 10.20 21.13 3.64
C ALA A 268 10.88 21.09 5.02
N HIS A 269 11.88 20.22 5.21
CA HIS A 269 12.67 20.18 6.44
C HIS A 269 13.40 21.51 6.68
N GLY A 270 13.27 22.06 7.89
CA GLY A 270 13.93 23.30 8.30
C GLY A 270 13.24 24.57 7.81
N LEU A 271 12.14 24.47 7.04
CA LEU A 271 11.36 25.65 6.63
C LEU A 271 10.61 26.25 7.82
N SER A 272 10.38 27.56 7.79
CA SER A 272 9.57 28.26 8.80
C SER A 272 8.16 27.67 8.90
N SER A 273 7.71 27.45 10.14
CA SER A 273 6.42 26.90 10.53
C SER A 273 5.90 27.67 11.74
N GLY A 274 4.94 28.58 11.52
CA GLY A 274 4.54 29.56 12.55
C GLY A 274 5.76 30.31 13.09
N ASN A 275 5.96 30.23 14.41
CA ASN A 275 7.11 30.84 15.09
C ASN A 275 8.34 29.90 15.19
N GLY A 276 8.27 28.70 14.64
CA GLY A 276 9.33 27.68 14.70
C GLY A 276 9.76 27.19 13.32
N ILE A 277 10.31 25.97 13.29
CA ILE A 277 10.73 25.28 12.06
C ILE A 277 9.99 23.95 11.93
N LEU A 278 9.67 23.56 10.70
CA LEU A 278 9.08 22.26 10.41
C LEU A 278 10.18 21.20 10.29
N ARG A 279 10.16 20.21 11.18
CA ARG A 279 11.01 19.02 11.03
C ARG A 279 10.24 17.96 10.25
N THR A 280 10.88 17.33 9.27
CA THR A 280 10.20 16.33 8.44
C THR A 280 10.96 15.02 8.38
N GLY A 281 10.27 13.96 8.01
CA GLY A 281 10.84 12.63 7.82
C GLY A 281 9.96 11.78 6.92
N CYS A 282 10.55 10.80 6.24
CA CYS A 282 9.81 9.85 5.40
C CYS A 282 10.08 8.39 5.82
N ILE A 283 9.02 7.58 5.85
CA ILE A 283 9.13 6.13 6.01
C ILE A 283 8.84 5.47 4.66
N ARG A 284 9.62 4.48 4.25
CA ARG A 284 9.49 3.72 2.99
C ARG A 284 9.18 2.25 3.30
N PRO A 285 7.90 1.90 3.53
CA PRO A 285 7.55 0.53 3.87
C PRO A 285 7.83 -0.43 2.71
N GLY A 286 8.24 -1.65 3.05
CA GLY A 286 8.39 -2.78 2.13
C GLY A 286 7.09 -3.13 1.39
N ASN A 287 7.19 -4.04 0.43
CA ASN A 287 6.11 -4.33 -0.50
C ASN A 287 5.40 -5.65 -0.17
N ALA A 288 4.14 -5.70 0.22
CA ALA A 288 3.24 -4.60 0.61
C ALA A 288 3.13 -4.47 2.14
N ILE A 289 2.47 -3.39 2.60
CA ILE A 289 2.02 -3.31 3.98
C ILE A 289 0.82 -4.24 4.17
N TYR A 290 0.87 -5.11 5.19
CA TYR A 290 -0.19 -6.08 5.48
C TYR A 290 -0.41 -6.27 6.98
N GLY A 291 -1.51 -6.91 7.40
CA GLY A 291 -1.88 -7.03 8.81
C GLY A 291 -3.39 -6.90 9.06
N PRO A 292 -3.85 -7.03 10.32
CA PRO A 292 -5.26 -6.96 10.64
C PRO A 292 -5.87 -5.59 10.34
N GLY A 293 -7.14 -5.57 9.94
CA GLY A 293 -7.85 -4.35 9.53
C GLY A 293 -7.98 -4.14 8.02
N GLY A 294 -7.88 -5.22 7.22
CA GLY A 294 -8.23 -5.23 5.80
C GLY A 294 -7.07 -4.96 4.84
N ASP A 295 -6.06 -5.84 4.84
CA ASP A 295 -4.96 -5.80 3.89
C ASP A 295 -5.29 -6.49 2.54
N LEU A 296 -4.52 -6.19 1.48
CA LEU A 296 -4.71 -6.74 0.13
C LEU A 296 -4.04 -8.11 -0.10
N LEU A 297 -3.37 -8.63 0.91
CA LEU A 297 -2.63 -9.88 0.89
C LEU A 297 -3.40 -10.92 1.69
N VAL A 298 -3.09 -11.06 2.98
CA VAL A 298 -3.56 -12.15 3.84
C VAL A 298 -5.07 -12.07 4.06
N ALA A 299 -5.58 -10.92 4.55
CA ALA A 299 -7.01 -10.77 4.82
C ALA A 299 -7.84 -10.93 3.54
N ALA A 300 -7.41 -10.31 2.43
CA ALA A 300 -8.08 -10.45 1.14
C ALA A 300 -8.08 -11.88 0.59
N TYR A 301 -7.03 -12.67 0.82
CA TYR A 301 -7.02 -14.09 0.42
C TYR A 301 -8.01 -14.91 1.25
N LEU A 302 -8.06 -14.69 2.56
CA LEU A 302 -8.96 -15.39 3.47
C LEU A 302 -10.44 -15.09 3.18
N LEU A 303 -10.76 -13.82 2.90
CA LEU A 303 -12.11 -13.40 2.51
C LEU A 303 -12.58 -14.08 1.21
N ARG A 304 -11.73 -14.08 0.17
CA ARG A 304 -12.04 -14.67 -1.15
C ARG A 304 -12.10 -16.20 -1.13
N LYS A 305 -11.38 -16.84 -0.20
CA LYS A 305 -11.20 -18.30 -0.05
C LYS A 305 -10.50 -18.96 -1.25
N SER A 306 -11.02 -18.81 -2.46
CA SER A 306 -10.39 -19.32 -3.68
C SER A 306 -9.63 -18.23 -4.41
N ASN A 307 -8.32 -18.41 -4.56
CA ASN A 307 -7.42 -17.40 -5.10
C ASN A 307 -6.67 -17.94 -6.31
N MET A 308 -6.52 -17.11 -7.34
CA MET A 308 -5.65 -17.38 -8.49
C MET A 308 -4.33 -16.65 -8.30
N THR A 309 -3.21 -17.28 -8.63
CA THR A 309 -1.88 -16.67 -8.51
C THR A 309 -0.98 -17.10 -9.66
N TRP A 310 -0.02 -16.27 -10.02
CA TRP A 310 1.06 -16.61 -10.96
C TRP A 310 2.42 -16.10 -10.43
N ILE A 311 2.46 -15.76 -9.15
CA ILE A 311 3.57 -15.07 -8.48
C ILE A 311 4.10 -15.84 -7.27
N ALA A 312 3.72 -17.11 -7.13
CA ALA A 312 4.01 -17.93 -5.95
C ALA A 312 5.52 -17.98 -5.63
N ASN A 313 6.39 -17.94 -6.64
CA ASN A 313 7.83 -18.06 -6.43
C ASN A 313 8.54 -16.72 -6.23
N SER A 314 7.83 -15.59 -6.31
CA SER A 314 8.41 -14.26 -6.10
C SER A 314 8.68 -14.01 -4.62
N LEU A 315 9.88 -13.53 -4.32
CA LEU A 315 10.40 -13.26 -2.98
C LEU A 315 10.15 -11.80 -2.64
N GLN A 316 9.59 -11.49 -1.47
CA GLN A 316 9.21 -10.12 -1.11
C GLN A 316 9.47 -9.83 0.37
N SER A 317 10.17 -8.74 0.66
CA SER A 317 10.16 -8.17 2.03
C SER A 317 8.86 -7.39 2.24
N PHE A 318 7.92 -8.01 2.96
CA PHE A 318 6.68 -7.38 3.40
C PHE A 318 6.92 -6.45 4.60
N CYS A 319 5.91 -5.65 4.94
CA CYS A 319 5.92 -4.84 6.14
C CYS A 319 4.60 -4.98 6.90
N TYR A 320 4.64 -5.63 8.05
CA TYR A 320 3.53 -5.73 8.97
C TYR A 320 3.11 -4.34 9.42
N VAL A 321 1.80 -4.07 9.42
CA VAL A 321 1.27 -2.72 9.59
C VAL A 321 1.64 -2.09 10.93
N GLU A 322 1.78 -2.90 11.98
CA GLU A 322 2.22 -2.41 13.29
C GLU A 322 3.72 -2.10 13.29
N ASN A 323 4.58 -2.89 12.62
CA ASN A 323 6.00 -2.54 12.41
C ASN A 323 6.12 -1.17 11.73
N CYS A 324 5.29 -0.95 10.70
CA CYS A 324 5.24 0.31 9.98
C CYS A 324 4.77 1.48 10.87
N SER A 325 3.71 1.27 11.67
CA SER A 325 3.20 2.26 12.62
C SER A 325 4.27 2.65 13.66
N VAL A 326 4.93 1.66 14.25
CA VAL A 326 6.02 1.88 15.21
C VAL A 326 7.17 2.66 14.58
N ALA A 327 7.55 2.38 13.33
CA ALA A 327 8.58 3.15 12.64
C ALA A 327 8.22 4.65 12.51
N HIS A 328 6.94 4.98 12.28
CA HIS A 328 6.48 6.38 12.24
C HIS A 328 6.61 7.05 13.62
N LEU A 329 6.22 6.36 14.69
CA LEU A 329 6.36 6.87 16.06
C LEU A 329 7.83 7.01 16.48
N CYS A 330 8.69 6.06 16.09
CA CYS A 330 10.13 6.15 16.36
C CYS A 330 10.73 7.36 15.62
N TYR A 331 10.32 7.61 14.38
CA TYR A 331 10.82 8.79 13.66
C TYR A 331 10.33 10.09 14.29
N GLU A 332 9.06 10.17 14.70
CA GLU A 332 8.58 11.31 15.49
C GLU A 332 9.45 11.53 16.73
N GLN A 333 9.68 10.50 17.54
CA GLN A 333 10.51 10.59 18.73
C GLN A 333 11.89 11.18 18.43
N ARG A 334 12.54 10.76 17.34
CA ARG A 334 13.84 11.31 16.91
C ARG A 334 13.75 12.79 16.51
N LEU A 335 12.71 13.19 15.78
CA LEU A 335 12.51 14.59 15.39
C LEU A 335 12.24 15.50 16.60
N VAL A 336 11.51 14.98 17.62
CA VAL A 336 11.21 15.70 18.86
C VAL A 336 12.46 15.85 19.73
N GLU A 337 13.25 14.79 19.90
CA GLU A 337 14.51 14.83 20.67
C GLU A 337 15.50 15.85 20.10
N ASN A 338 15.62 15.91 18.78
CA ASN A 338 16.49 16.88 18.11
C ASN A 338 15.95 18.32 18.21
N ALA A 339 14.64 18.49 18.39
CA ALA A 339 14.03 19.81 18.53
C ALA A 339 14.39 20.50 19.84
N HIS A 340 14.51 19.76 20.93
CA HIS A 340 14.77 20.29 22.26
C HIS A 340 16.27 20.47 22.56
N GLY A 341 17.17 20.18 21.61
CA GLY A 341 18.62 20.24 21.81
C GLY A 341 19.12 19.27 22.91
N SER A 342 18.29 18.33 23.35
CA SER A 342 18.55 17.44 24.49
C SER A 342 19.27 16.15 24.09
N SER A 343 19.59 16.00 22.81
CA SER A 343 20.07 14.76 22.22
C SER A 343 21.50 14.92 21.68
N SER A 344 22.39 14.03 22.09
CA SER A 344 23.72 13.86 21.47
C SER A 344 23.67 13.05 20.17
N ASN A 345 22.48 12.56 19.77
CA ASN A 345 22.31 11.75 18.57
C ASN A 345 22.40 12.60 17.30
N PRO A 346 22.83 12.02 16.16
CA PRO A 346 22.85 12.71 14.87
C PRO A 346 21.48 13.25 14.45
N ASP A 347 21.46 14.40 13.78
CA ASP A 347 20.23 14.91 13.18
C ASP A 347 19.87 14.15 11.90
N ILE A 348 18.73 13.45 11.95
CA ILE A 348 18.19 12.64 10.86
C ILE A 348 16.96 13.29 10.21
N GLY A 349 16.67 14.54 10.52
CA GLY A 349 15.62 15.32 9.86
C GLY A 349 15.79 15.38 8.34
N GLY A 350 14.68 15.39 7.60
CA GLY A 350 14.65 15.44 6.14
C GLY A 350 15.12 14.16 5.43
N GLN A 351 15.41 13.09 6.17
CA GLN A 351 15.81 11.80 5.62
C GLN A 351 14.60 10.87 5.37
N ALA A 352 14.86 9.74 4.72
CA ALA A 352 13.86 8.74 4.39
C ALA A 352 14.39 7.34 4.68
N PHE A 353 13.63 6.49 5.39
CA PHE A 353 14.09 5.20 5.89
C PHE A 353 13.22 4.04 5.40
N ALA A 354 13.84 3.02 4.80
CA ALA A 354 13.22 1.75 4.47
C ALA A 354 12.88 0.96 5.73
N VAL A 355 11.69 0.35 5.76
CA VAL A 355 11.24 -0.50 6.86
C VAL A 355 10.55 -1.76 6.34
N CYS A 356 10.89 -2.91 6.91
CA CYS A 356 10.25 -4.18 6.60
C CYS A 356 10.15 -5.08 7.84
N ASP A 357 9.63 -6.28 7.64
CA ASP A 357 9.53 -7.30 8.68
C ASP A 357 10.89 -7.86 9.09
N ALA A 358 10.95 -8.39 10.31
CA ALA A 358 12.11 -9.13 10.76
C ALA A 358 12.25 -10.46 10.01
N GLY A 359 13.50 -10.88 9.89
CA GLY A 359 13.86 -12.16 9.29
C GLY A 359 13.91 -12.13 7.77
N PRO A 360 14.17 -13.29 7.16
CA PRO A 360 14.34 -13.38 5.72
C PRO A 360 12.99 -13.24 5.00
N ALA A 361 13.00 -12.56 3.85
CA ALA A 361 11.81 -12.40 3.00
C ALA A 361 11.21 -13.77 2.62
N PRO A 362 9.89 -13.99 2.75
CA PRO A 362 9.24 -15.17 2.22
C PRO A 362 8.84 -14.97 0.75
N THR A 363 8.49 -16.07 0.11
CA THR A 363 7.80 -16.08 -1.17
C THR A 363 6.29 -15.97 -0.98
N TYR A 364 5.55 -15.49 -1.99
CA TYR A 364 4.09 -15.56 -1.95
C TYR A 364 3.57 -16.99 -1.75
N GLY A 365 4.26 -17.99 -2.30
CA GLY A 365 3.92 -19.40 -2.20
C GLY A 365 4.04 -19.97 -0.78
N GLU A 366 4.86 -19.37 0.08
CA GLU A 366 4.87 -19.70 1.51
C GLU A 366 3.64 -19.15 2.23
N ILE A 367 3.25 -17.92 1.94
CA ILE A 367 2.01 -17.34 2.47
C ILE A 367 0.81 -18.16 1.99
N ASN A 368 0.75 -18.48 0.69
CA ASN A 368 -0.32 -19.28 0.11
C ASN A 368 -0.46 -20.64 0.80
N ARG A 369 0.65 -21.40 0.89
CA ARG A 369 0.66 -22.71 1.55
C ARG A 369 0.34 -22.60 3.05
N GLY A 370 0.86 -21.57 3.71
CA GLY A 370 0.56 -21.29 5.12
C GLY A 370 -0.92 -21.05 5.37
N LEU A 371 -1.58 -20.24 4.54
CA LEU A 371 -3.01 -19.98 4.66
C LEU A 371 -3.86 -21.21 4.30
N THR A 372 -3.47 -21.99 3.28
CA THR A 372 -4.14 -23.27 3.00
C THR A 372 -4.03 -24.23 4.17
N TYR A 373 -2.86 -24.31 4.81
CA TYR A 373 -2.67 -25.14 5.99
C TYR A 373 -3.51 -24.67 7.19
N LEU A 374 -3.34 -23.40 7.60
CA LEU A 374 -4.00 -22.82 8.77
C LEU A 374 -5.53 -22.87 8.67
N SER A 375 -6.07 -22.69 7.45
CA SER A 375 -7.52 -22.74 7.21
C SER A 375 -8.09 -24.15 7.03
N GLY A 376 -7.29 -25.21 7.18
CA GLY A 376 -7.73 -26.59 6.95
C GLY A 376 -8.19 -26.84 5.51
N GLY A 377 -7.61 -26.14 4.53
CA GLY A 377 -7.96 -26.24 3.12
C GLY A 377 -9.11 -25.34 2.65
N ALA A 378 -9.69 -24.51 3.53
CA ALA A 378 -10.76 -23.58 3.13
C ALA A 378 -10.25 -22.42 2.25
N CYS A 379 -9.00 -21.99 2.44
CA CYS A 379 -8.33 -21.01 1.59
C CYS A 379 -7.40 -21.73 0.60
N THR A 380 -7.67 -21.63 -0.69
CA THR A 380 -6.95 -22.36 -1.76
C THR A 380 -6.33 -21.41 -2.77
N PHE A 381 -5.26 -21.88 -3.42
CA PHE A 381 -4.51 -21.12 -4.41
C PHE A 381 -4.29 -21.98 -5.66
N GLN A 382 -4.69 -21.45 -6.81
CA GLN A 382 -4.48 -22.08 -8.11
C GLN A 382 -3.44 -21.31 -8.91
N ASP A 383 -2.38 -22.00 -9.33
CA ASP A 383 -1.34 -21.41 -10.17
C ASP A 383 -1.81 -21.26 -11.62
N LEU A 384 -1.60 -20.06 -12.17
CA LEU A 384 -1.84 -19.69 -13.56
C LEU A 384 -0.51 -19.39 -14.26
N SER A 385 -0.53 -19.43 -15.60
CA SER A 385 0.61 -19.06 -16.42
C SER A 385 0.90 -17.55 -16.30
N PRO A 386 2.05 -17.11 -15.79
CA PRO A 386 2.39 -15.70 -15.75
C PRO A 386 2.51 -15.07 -17.14
N THR A 387 2.88 -15.84 -18.16
CA THR A 387 2.97 -15.34 -19.53
C THR A 387 1.59 -15.15 -20.15
N ALA A 388 0.67 -16.10 -19.96
CA ALA A 388 -0.71 -15.95 -20.44
C ALA A 388 -1.44 -14.81 -19.72
N MET A 389 -1.26 -14.70 -18.40
CA MET A 389 -1.84 -13.62 -17.62
C MET A 389 -1.24 -12.25 -17.99
N LEU A 390 0.03 -12.20 -18.40
CA LEU A 390 0.64 -10.98 -18.95
C LEU A 390 0.00 -10.57 -20.28
N ALA A 391 -0.29 -11.52 -21.18
CA ALA A 391 -1.03 -11.21 -22.41
C ALA A 391 -2.40 -10.62 -22.11
N LEU A 392 -3.15 -11.21 -21.17
CA LEU A 392 -4.43 -10.67 -20.74
C LEU A 392 -4.28 -9.26 -20.16
N ALA A 393 -3.25 -9.04 -19.33
CA ALA A 393 -2.96 -7.73 -18.76
C ALA A 393 -2.64 -6.67 -19.83
N MET A 394 -1.93 -7.04 -20.90
CA MET A 394 -1.68 -6.14 -22.04
C MET A 394 -2.98 -5.75 -22.74
N LEU A 395 -3.94 -6.67 -22.88
CA LEU A 395 -5.25 -6.37 -23.46
C LEU A 395 -6.08 -5.42 -22.57
N VAL A 396 -6.04 -5.63 -21.26
CA VAL A 396 -6.69 -4.75 -20.27
C VAL A 396 -6.10 -3.34 -20.34
N GLU A 397 -4.77 -3.18 -20.33
CA GLU A 397 -4.11 -1.88 -20.47
C GLU A 397 -4.45 -1.22 -21.81
N ALA A 398 -4.42 -1.97 -22.92
CA ALA A 398 -4.77 -1.45 -24.24
C ALA A 398 -6.21 -0.92 -24.29
N TYR A 399 -7.17 -1.66 -23.74
CA TYR A 399 -8.55 -1.21 -23.61
C TYR A 399 -8.66 0.04 -22.73
N TYR A 400 -7.98 0.03 -21.58
CA TYR A 400 -7.99 1.15 -20.63
C TYR A 400 -7.47 2.45 -21.26
N LEU A 401 -6.36 2.37 -21.99
CA LEU A 401 -5.75 3.49 -22.70
C LEU A 401 -6.56 3.93 -23.92
N ALA A 402 -7.09 2.99 -24.71
CA ALA A 402 -7.95 3.30 -25.85
C ALA A 402 -9.18 4.08 -25.40
N ARG A 403 -9.85 3.64 -24.34
CA ARG A 403 -10.99 4.36 -23.75
C ARG A 403 -10.59 5.75 -23.25
N HIS A 404 -9.46 5.85 -22.55
CA HIS A 404 -8.94 7.14 -22.07
C HIS A 404 -8.69 8.13 -23.22
N ALA A 405 -8.11 7.66 -24.32
CA ALA A 405 -7.85 8.46 -25.52
C ALA A 405 -9.16 8.87 -26.22
N LEU A 406 -10.10 7.93 -26.37
CA LEU A 406 -11.41 8.19 -26.98
C LEU A 406 -12.22 9.25 -26.22
N LEU A 407 -12.21 9.21 -24.89
CA LEU A 407 -12.90 10.21 -24.06
C LEU A 407 -12.31 11.63 -24.20
N ARG A 408 -11.06 11.74 -24.63
CA ARG A 408 -10.35 13.01 -24.87
C ARG A 408 -10.35 13.44 -26.33
N ALA A 409 -10.89 12.63 -27.23
CA ALA A 409 -10.99 12.97 -28.64
C ALA A 409 -12.04 14.06 -28.88
N PRO A 410 -11.91 14.86 -29.96
CA PRO A 410 -12.96 15.79 -30.38
C PRO A 410 -14.29 15.08 -30.64
N ALA A 411 -15.39 15.82 -30.55
CA ALA A 411 -16.70 15.31 -30.97
C ALA A 411 -16.66 14.93 -32.47
N PRO A 412 -17.34 13.85 -32.90
CA PRO A 412 -18.30 13.04 -32.14
C PRO A 412 -17.68 11.85 -31.38
N PHE A 413 -16.37 11.61 -31.50
CA PHE A 413 -15.72 10.42 -30.95
C PHE A 413 -15.81 10.35 -29.42
N SER A 414 -15.68 11.47 -28.71
CA SER A 414 -15.89 11.51 -27.25
C SER A 414 -17.33 11.23 -26.81
N ALA A 415 -18.32 11.49 -27.67
CA ALA A 415 -19.71 11.13 -27.39
C ALA A 415 -19.92 9.60 -27.51
N LEU A 416 -19.34 8.99 -28.55
CA LEU A 416 -19.34 7.53 -28.72
C LEU A 416 -18.54 6.83 -27.62
N ALA A 417 -17.46 7.44 -27.13
CA ALA A 417 -16.65 6.92 -26.03
C ALA A 417 -17.43 6.73 -24.73
N LYS A 418 -18.51 7.49 -24.50
CA LYS A 418 -19.39 7.32 -23.33
C LYS A 418 -20.18 6.00 -23.38
N LEU A 419 -20.33 5.40 -24.56
CA LEU A 419 -20.94 4.08 -24.74
C LEU A 419 -19.95 2.94 -24.46
N VAL A 420 -18.64 3.24 -24.45
CA VAL A 420 -17.59 2.26 -24.14
C VAL A 420 -17.53 2.06 -22.62
N PRO A 421 -17.83 0.86 -22.09
CA PRO A 421 -17.88 0.62 -20.65
C PRO A 421 -16.54 0.90 -19.99
N ALA A 422 -16.57 1.49 -18.80
CA ALA A 422 -15.36 1.57 -18.00
C ALA A 422 -15.03 0.20 -17.38
N LEU A 423 -13.73 -0.06 -17.19
CA LEU A 423 -13.31 -1.16 -16.35
C LEU A 423 -13.55 -0.81 -14.89
N SER A 424 -14.05 -1.78 -14.12
CA SER A 424 -14.34 -1.65 -12.69
C SER A 424 -14.01 -2.95 -11.96
N GLY A 425 -13.80 -2.86 -10.65
CA GLY A 425 -13.41 -4.00 -9.83
C GLY A 425 -11.97 -4.45 -10.11
N ASP A 426 -11.66 -5.68 -9.70
CA ASP A 426 -10.28 -6.18 -9.66
C ASP A 426 -9.61 -6.32 -11.03
N ILE A 427 -10.40 -6.44 -12.11
CA ILE A 427 -9.85 -6.54 -13.47
C ILE A 427 -9.02 -5.30 -13.85
N VAL A 428 -9.32 -4.14 -13.27
CA VAL A 428 -8.55 -2.90 -13.49
C VAL A 428 -7.10 -3.07 -13.04
N PHE A 429 -6.86 -3.88 -12.00
CA PHE A 429 -5.53 -4.11 -11.45
C PHE A 429 -4.69 -5.03 -12.33
N LEU A 430 -5.32 -5.82 -13.21
CA LEU A 430 -4.66 -6.74 -14.12
C LEU A 430 -4.05 -5.97 -15.31
N GLN A 431 -2.97 -5.24 -15.07
CA GLN A 431 -2.21 -4.50 -16.07
C GLN A 431 -0.72 -4.81 -15.97
N PRO A 432 0.08 -4.59 -17.03
CA PRO A 432 1.47 -5.06 -17.09
C PRO A 432 2.38 -4.44 -16.02
N SER A 433 2.03 -3.25 -15.50
CA SER A 433 2.69 -2.63 -14.35
C SER A 433 2.79 -3.57 -13.14
N MET A 434 1.78 -4.42 -12.94
CA MET A 434 1.75 -5.36 -11.83
C MET A 434 2.90 -6.38 -11.88
N TRP A 435 3.31 -6.84 -13.07
CA TRP A 435 4.45 -7.77 -13.20
C TRP A 435 5.75 -7.16 -12.70
N ALA A 436 5.95 -5.87 -12.95
CA ALA A 436 7.13 -5.16 -12.47
C ALA A 436 7.18 -5.02 -10.94
N LEU A 437 6.05 -5.25 -10.25
CA LEU A 437 5.99 -5.23 -8.79
C LEU A 437 5.99 -6.65 -8.19
N THR A 438 5.25 -7.59 -8.79
CA THR A 438 4.94 -8.89 -8.19
C THR A 438 5.67 -10.07 -8.84
N GLN A 439 6.21 -9.91 -10.05
CA GLN A 439 7.03 -10.90 -10.75
C GLN A 439 8.53 -10.58 -10.70
N VAL A 440 8.96 -9.82 -9.70
CA VAL A 440 10.37 -9.59 -9.37
C VAL A 440 10.60 -9.94 -7.90
N HIS A 441 11.86 -10.16 -7.52
CA HIS A 441 12.27 -10.45 -6.16
C HIS A 441 12.73 -9.16 -5.49
N LEU A 442 11.92 -8.62 -4.56
CA LEU A 442 12.21 -7.37 -3.88
C LEU A 442 12.71 -7.63 -2.46
N ILE A 443 13.96 -7.24 -2.20
CA ILE A 443 14.61 -7.46 -0.90
C ILE A 443 14.94 -6.12 -0.30
N PHE A 444 14.22 -5.76 0.76
CA PHE A 444 14.43 -4.50 1.46
C PHE A 444 15.47 -4.66 2.56
N ASP A 445 16.42 -3.72 2.60
CA ASP A 445 17.38 -3.54 3.69
C ASP A 445 16.90 -2.41 4.59
N ASP A 446 16.44 -2.77 5.79
CA ASP A 446 15.98 -1.84 6.81
C ASP A 446 16.99 -1.64 7.96
N SER A 447 18.23 -2.09 7.78
CA SER A 447 19.28 -2.05 8.80
C SER A 447 19.54 -0.65 9.35
N ARG A 448 19.54 0.38 8.47
CA ARG A 448 19.74 1.78 8.88
C ARG A 448 18.59 2.28 9.74
N ALA A 449 17.36 1.88 9.44
CA ALA A 449 16.22 2.25 10.24
C ALA A 449 16.27 1.57 11.62
N ARG A 450 16.67 0.28 11.69
CA ARG A 450 16.81 -0.49 12.94
C ARG A 450 18.00 -0.05 13.79
N ALA A 451 19.01 0.57 13.19
CA ALA A 451 20.20 1.04 13.90
C ALA A 451 19.83 1.94 15.08
N SER A 452 20.68 1.94 16.11
CA SER A 452 20.43 2.74 17.31
C SER A 452 20.42 4.24 16.97
N PRO A 453 19.75 5.06 17.80
CA PRO A 453 19.74 6.51 17.61
C PRO A 453 21.14 7.13 17.56
N ALA A 454 22.07 6.60 18.36
CA ALA A 454 23.46 7.05 18.38
C ALA A 454 24.20 6.83 17.04
N LEU A 455 23.76 5.86 16.24
CA LEU A 455 24.29 5.59 14.91
C LEU A 455 23.49 6.29 13.79
N GLY A 456 22.55 7.17 14.14
CA GLY A 456 21.68 7.85 13.18
C GLY A 456 20.56 6.97 12.63
N GLY A 457 20.17 5.91 13.35
CA GLY A 457 18.98 5.12 13.03
C GLY A 457 17.74 5.56 13.82
N LEU A 458 16.58 4.98 13.48
CA LEU A 458 15.33 5.25 14.20
C LEU A 458 15.30 4.52 15.55
N GLY A 459 15.99 3.39 15.66
CA GLY A 459 15.88 2.47 16.78
C GLY A 459 14.55 1.72 16.82
N TYR A 460 13.84 1.62 15.70
CA TYR A 460 12.61 0.83 15.63
C TYR A 460 12.97 -0.67 15.59
N SER A 461 12.23 -1.50 16.32
CA SER A 461 12.57 -2.92 16.46
C SER A 461 12.21 -3.74 15.22
N GLY A 462 11.16 -3.36 14.48
CA GLY A 462 10.64 -4.07 13.31
C GLY A 462 10.46 -5.56 13.56
N ARG A 463 10.12 -5.95 14.79
CA ARG A 463 10.37 -7.31 15.31
C ARG A 463 9.42 -8.36 14.76
N VAL A 464 8.23 -7.96 14.31
CA VAL A 464 7.24 -8.91 13.79
C VAL A 464 7.79 -9.49 12.48
N THR A 465 7.91 -10.80 12.43
CA THR A 465 8.29 -11.53 11.23
C THR A 465 7.09 -11.69 10.30
N THR A 466 7.33 -11.93 9.01
CA THR A 466 6.20 -12.11 8.09
C THR A 466 5.31 -13.30 8.47
N LEU A 467 5.92 -14.38 8.99
CA LEU A 467 5.22 -15.57 9.47
C LEU A 467 4.28 -15.25 10.65
N GLU A 468 4.78 -14.53 11.67
CA GLU A 468 3.96 -14.09 12.80
C GLU A 468 2.82 -13.19 12.35
N GLY A 469 3.10 -12.22 11.47
CA GLY A 469 2.05 -11.36 10.93
C GLY A 469 1.00 -12.15 10.16
N THR A 470 1.38 -13.14 9.34
CA THR A 470 0.43 -14.01 8.62
C THR A 470 -0.44 -14.81 9.60
N CYS A 471 0.16 -15.45 10.61
CA CYS A 471 -0.58 -16.16 11.64
C CYS A 471 -1.51 -15.23 12.44
N LYS A 472 -1.06 -13.99 12.71
CA LYS A 472 -1.87 -12.98 13.40
C LYS A 472 -3.10 -12.58 12.61
N VAL A 473 -2.95 -12.25 11.31
CA VAL A 473 -4.11 -11.92 10.46
C VAL A 473 -5.08 -13.09 10.40
N PHE A 474 -4.59 -14.31 10.27
CA PHE A 474 -5.45 -15.49 10.30
C PHE A 474 -6.21 -15.64 11.62
N ALA A 475 -5.54 -15.47 12.76
CA ALA A 475 -6.18 -15.53 14.07
C ALA A 475 -7.26 -14.45 14.25
N GLU A 476 -6.99 -13.22 13.80
CA GLU A 476 -7.99 -12.14 13.79
C GLU A 476 -9.17 -12.45 12.87
N HIS A 477 -8.93 -12.98 11.67
CA HIS A 477 -9.99 -13.41 10.74
C HIS A 477 -10.96 -14.40 11.39
N ILE A 478 -10.42 -15.40 12.10
CA ILE A 478 -11.24 -16.38 12.82
C ILE A 478 -12.02 -15.70 13.96
N ARG A 479 -11.39 -14.81 14.73
CA ARG A 479 -12.02 -14.10 15.85
C ARG A 479 -13.16 -13.19 15.39
N THR A 480 -13.03 -12.52 14.24
CA THR A 480 -14.08 -11.66 13.69
C THR A 480 -15.22 -12.45 13.02
N GLY A 481 -15.05 -13.76 12.85
CA GLY A 481 -15.98 -14.62 12.12
C GLY A 481 -15.93 -14.39 10.61
N GLY A 482 -14.75 -14.04 10.08
CA GLY A 482 -14.54 -13.76 8.66
C GLY A 482 -15.18 -12.45 8.18
N ARG A 483 -15.44 -11.51 9.11
CA ARG A 483 -16.00 -10.18 8.80
C ARG A 483 -14.91 -9.12 8.67
N ASP A 484 -13.78 -9.50 8.07
CA ASP A 484 -12.69 -8.56 7.83
C ASP A 484 -13.09 -7.51 6.80
N GLN A 485 -12.41 -6.37 6.87
CA GLN A 485 -12.71 -5.27 5.97
C GLN A 485 -12.18 -5.50 4.56
N VAL A 486 -13.03 -5.23 3.58
CA VAL A 486 -12.62 -5.14 2.18
C VAL A 486 -12.07 -3.74 1.92
N ARG A 487 -10.82 -3.67 1.45
CA ARG A 487 -10.17 -2.41 1.14
C ARG A 487 -10.56 -1.91 -0.25
N VAL A 488 -10.94 -0.64 -0.33
CA VAL A 488 -11.21 0.06 -1.60
C VAL A 488 -9.91 0.65 -2.15
N ILE A 489 -9.54 0.31 -3.38
CA ILE A 489 -8.30 0.76 -4.02
C ILE A 489 -8.61 1.65 -5.21
N ALA A 490 -8.20 2.92 -5.12
CA ALA A 490 -8.45 3.93 -6.15
C ALA A 490 -9.93 4.01 -6.60
N GLY A 491 -10.86 3.83 -5.66
CA GLY A 491 -12.30 3.84 -5.94
C GLY A 491 -12.87 2.54 -6.50
N HIS A 492 -12.06 1.48 -6.61
CA HIS A 492 -12.51 0.14 -6.99
C HIS A 492 -12.67 -0.73 -5.75
N ASP A 493 -13.89 -1.20 -5.52
CA ASP A 493 -14.19 -2.27 -4.58
C ASP A 493 -13.78 -3.61 -5.22
N SER A 494 -13.32 -4.58 -4.42
CA SER A 494 -13.14 -5.97 -4.85
C SER A 494 -14.46 -6.71 -4.63
N PRO A 495 -15.30 -6.94 -5.65
CA PRO A 495 -16.41 -7.85 -5.52
C PRO A 495 -15.91 -9.29 -5.65
N ASP A 496 -16.47 -10.20 -4.85
CA ASP A 496 -16.40 -11.63 -5.13
C ASP A 496 -16.81 -11.88 -6.59
N LEU A 497 -15.86 -12.28 -7.44
CA LEU A 497 -16.11 -12.54 -8.86
C LEU A 497 -17.22 -13.59 -9.07
N ALA A 498 -17.36 -14.52 -8.12
CA ALA A 498 -18.43 -15.51 -8.08
C ALA A 498 -19.81 -14.89 -7.80
N LEU A 499 -19.88 -13.87 -6.94
CA LEU A 499 -21.11 -13.15 -6.63
C LEU A 499 -21.47 -12.12 -7.71
N ALA A 500 -20.47 -11.57 -8.41
CA ALA A 500 -20.65 -10.64 -9.52
C ALA A 500 -21.28 -11.32 -10.75
N LEU A 501 -20.91 -12.58 -11.05
CA LEU A 501 -21.55 -13.37 -12.11
C LEU A 501 -22.99 -13.76 -11.72
N ALA A 502 -23.22 -14.17 -10.47
CA ALA A 502 -24.56 -14.49 -9.97
C ALA A 502 -25.49 -13.26 -9.87
N ARG A 503 -24.94 -12.08 -9.56
CA ARG A 503 -25.67 -10.81 -9.59
C ARG A 503 -25.87 -10.28 -11.01
N ALA A 504 -24.97 -10.55 -11.96
CA ALA A 504 -25.17 -10.18 -13.36
C ALA A 504 -26.37 -10.91 -13.98
N GLU A 505 -26.63 -12.17 -13.59
CA GLU A 505 -27.83 -12.89 -14.02
C GLU A 505 -29.12 -12.34 -13.36
N LYS A 506 -29.08 -12.01 -12.06
CA LYS A 506 -30.25 -11.44 -11.35
C LYS A 506 -30.56 -9.98 -11.69
N SER A 507 -29.54 -9.17 -11.99
CA SER A 507 -29.70 -7.74 -12.25
C SER A 507 -30.23 -7.44 -13.66
N VAL A 508 -30.14 -8.36 -14.61
CA VAL A 508 -30.77 -8.20 -15.93
C VAL A 508 -32.30 -8.36 -15.86
N GLU A 509 -32.82 -9.14 -14.90
CA GLU A 509 -34.27 -9.25 -14.64
C GLU A 509 -34.81 -8.11 -13.77
N GLU A 510 -34.08 -7.67 -12.73
CA GLU A 510 -34.57 -6.63 -11.80
C GLU A 510 -34.42 -5.18 -12.32
N VAL A 511 -33.49 -4.91 -13.26
CA VAL A 511 -33.25 -3.55 -13.79
C VAL A 511 -34.31 -3.10 -14.81
N MET A 512 -35.11 -4.01 -15.36
CA MET A 512 -36.23 -3.63 -16.24
C MET A 512 -37.46 -3.11 -15.47
N GLU A 513 -37.54 -3.30 -14.15
CA GLU A 513 -38.76 -3.01 -13.39
C GLU A 513 -38.67 -1.78 -12.46
N LYS A 514 -37.48 -1.20 -12.22
CA LYS A 514 -37.31 -0.13 -11.21
C LYS A 514 -36.34 1.01 -11.58
N LEU A 515 -36.56 1.68 -12.72
CA LEU A 515 -35.84 2.93 -13.02
C LEU A 515 -36.76 4.14 -13.12
N GLY A 516 -37.07 4.69 -11.94
CA GLY A 516 -37.57 6.04 -11.73
C GLY A 516 -36.83 6.71 -10.57
N ALA A 517 -35.52 6.92 -10.69
CA ALA A 517 -34.76 7.88 -9.87
C ALA A 517 -33.38 8.13 -10.51
N SER A 518 -33.11 9.38 -10.89
CA SER A 518 -31.84 9.78 -11.49
C SER A 518 -30.76 9.96 -10.42
N LEU A 519 -29.71 9.14 -10.47
CA LEU A 519 -28.42 9.48 -9.87
C LEU A 519 -27.56 10.19 -10.91
N ASP A 520 -26.98 11.32 -10.50
CA ASP A 520 -26.21 12.23 -11.33
C ASP A 520 -24.91 11.57 -11.84
N LYS A 521 -24.97 11.08 -13.08
CA LYS A 521 -23.92 10.31 -13.76
C LYS A 521 -22.56 11.01 -14.01
N PRO A 522 -22.37 12.35 -13.93
CA PRO A 522 -21.06 12.95 -14.20
C PRO A 522 -19.97 12.60 -13.18
N ARG A 523 -20.34 12.34 -11.91
CA ARG A 523 -19.38 12.18 -10.81
C ARG A 523 -18.69 10.81 -10.77
N VAL A 524 -19.32 9.79 -11.35
CA VAL A 524 -18.76 8.42 -11.43
C VAL A 524 -17.66 8.34 -12.49
N ALA A 525 -17.73 9.18 -13.53
CA ALA A 525 -16.71 9.22 -14.58
C ALA A 525 -15.39 9.87 -14.12
N GLU A 526 -15.43 10.83 -13.19
CA GLU A 526 -14.23 11.43 -12.57
C GLU A 526 -13.63 10.55 -11.46
N LEU A 527 -14.38 9.63 -10.87
CA LEU A 527 -13.82 8.69 -9.89
C LEU A 527 -13.11 7.49 -10.56
N GLN A 528 -13.41 7.23 -11.84
CA GLN A 528 -12.65 6.30 -12.67
C GLN A 528 -11.42 6.95 -13.33
N TYR A 529 -11.30 8.27 -13.22
CA TYR A 529 -10.22 9.10 -13.76
C TYR A 529 -9.78 10.15 -12.75
#